data_AF-A0A7W1CX02-F1
#
_entry.id   AF-A0A7W1CX02-F1
#
_cell.length_a   1.000
_cell.length_b   1.000
_cell.length_c   1.000
_cell.angle_alpha   90.00
_cell.angle_beta   90.00
_cell.angle_gamma   90.00
#
_symmetry.space_group_name_H-M   'P 1'
#
loop_
_entity.id
_entity.type
_entity.pdbx_description
1 polymer ?
#
loop_
_entity_poly.entity_id
_entity_poly.type
_entity_poly.pdbx_seq_one_letter_code
_entity_poly.pdbx_strand_id
1 'polypeptide(L)' 'MTRSTHQYIIHRRVERAKALLSDTDLTLAQVARAVGFSNHSHLSSHVRRLLGVSPGALRREGRR' A
#
# COMPACT_ATOMS: atom_id res chain seq x y z
N MET A 1 18.11 -18.78 4.14
CA MET A 1 16.96 -18.35 3.31
C MET A 1 17.03 -16.84 3.10
N THR A 2 17.65 -16.39 2.00
CA THR A 2 17.75 -14.96 1.66
C THR A 2 16.37 -14.45 1.24
N ARG A 3 15.68 -13.69 2.11
CA ARG A 3 14.56 -12.86 1.64
C ARG A 3 15.12 -11.98 0.53
N SER A 4 14.59 -12.14 -0.69
CA SER A 4 15.01 -11.32 -1.82
C SER A 4 14.78 -9.84 -1.47
N THR A 5 15.76 -8.99 -1.74
CA THR A 5 15.69 -7.53 -1.53
C THR A 5 14.38 -6.95 -2.11
N HIS A 6 13.89 -7.52 -3.21
CA HIS A 6 12.62 -7.16 -3.81
C HIS A 6 11.42 -7.34 -2.86
N GLN A 7 11.33 -8.45 -2.13
CA GLN A 7 10.24 -8.69 -1.18
C GLN A 7 10.28 -7.70 -0.02
N TYR A 8 11.48 -7.38 0.48
CA TYR A 8 11.65 -6.38 1.53
C TYR A 8 11.19 -5.00 1.06
N ILE A 9 11.58 -4.59 -0.14
CA ILE A 9 11.16 -3.31 -0.74
C ILE A 9 9.64 -3.26 -0.89
N ILE A 10 9.02 -4.31 -1.44
CA ILE A 10 7.56 -4.37 -1.60
C ILE A 10 6.87 -4.24 -0.24
N HIS A 11 7.35 -4.93 0.79
CA HIS A 11 6.78 -4.82 2.14
C HIS A 11 6.87 -3.38 2.67
N ARG A 12 8.04 -2.73 2.54
CA ARG A 12 8.22 -1.33 2.95
C ARG A 12 7.31 -0.36 2.19
N ARG A 13 7.09 -0.59 0.90
CA ARG A 13 6.17 0.22 0.09
C ARG A 13 4.72 0.06 0.54
N VAL A 14 4.31 -1.17 0.86
CA VAL A 14 2.96 -1.45 1.36
C VAL A 14 2.72 -0.82 2.73
N GLU A 15 3.69 -0.90 3.66
CA GLU A 15 3.60 -0.21 4.95
C GLU A 15 3.45 1.30 4.79
N ARG A 16 4.23 1.91 3.89
CA ARG A 16 4.09 3.35 3.60
C ARG A 16 2.74 3.69 2.95
N ALA A 17 2.23 2.81 2.09
CA ALA A 17 0.92 3.00 1.47
C ALA A 17 -0.20 2.93 2.51
N LYS A 18 -0.09 2.06 3.53
CA LYS A 18 -1.03 2.00 4.65
C LYS A 18 -1.12 3.36 5.36
N ALA A 19 0.02 3.91 5.78
CA ALA A 19 0.06 5.23 6.44
C ALA A 19 -0.58 6.33 5.56
N LEU A 20 -0.20 6.41 4.28
CA LEU A 20 -0.78 7.42 3.38
C LEU A 20 -2.30 7.25 3.17
N LEU A 21 -2.80 6.01 3.13
CA LEU A 21 -4.23 5.75 2.95
C LEU A 21 -5.05 6.12 4.19
N SER A 22 -4.46 6.00 5.38
CA SER A 22 -5.09 6.31 6.67
C SER A 22 -4.98 7.80 7.02
N ASP A 23 -3.85 8.44 6.73
CA ASP A 23 -3.53 9.78 7.24
C ASP A 23 -3.83 10.90 6.23
N THR A 24 -4.19 10.56 4.99
CA THR A 24 -4.37 11.55 3.91
C THR A 24 -5.59 11.25 3.03
N ASP A 25 -6.03 12.26 2.28
CA ASP A 25 -7.07 12.13 1.25
C ASP A 25 -6.54 11.80 -0.16
N LEU A 26 -5.25 11.47 -0.29
CA LEU A 26 -4.64 11.15 -1.58
C LEU A 26 -5.39 10.01 -2.28
N THR A 27 -5.70 10.13 -3.57
CA THR A 27 -6.32 9.04 -4.34
C THR A 27 -5.43 7.79 -4.38
N LEU A 28 -6.02 6.62 -4.66
CA LEU A 28 -5.25 5.36 -4.74
C LEU A 28 -4.12 5.43 -5.79
N ALA A 29 -4.36 6.14 -6.90
CA ALA A 29 -3.37 6.36 -7.94
C ALA A 29 -2.21 7.24 -7.46
N GLN A 30 -2.50 8.30 -6.71
CA GLN A 30 -1.47 9.16 -6.10
C GLN A 30 -0.64 8.38 -5.08
N VAL A 31 -1.27 7.58 -4.21
CA VAL A 31 -0.55 6.72 -3.25
C VAL A 31 0.35 5.72 -3.96
N ALA A 32 -0.15 5.05 -5.00
CA ALA A 32 0.64 4.10 -5.79
C ALA A 32 1.90 4.76 -6.37
N ARG A 33 1.77 5.94 -6.97
CA ARG A 33 2.90 6.69 -7.50
C ARG A 33 3.87 7.13 -6.38
N ALA A 34 3.34 7.59 -5.25
CA ALA A 34 4.15 8.05 -4.11
C ALA A 34 4.98 6.94 -3.46
N VAL A 35 4.49 5.70 -3.48
CA VAL A 35 5.21 4.54 -2.92
C VAL A 35 5.93 3.70 -4.00
N GLY A 36 5.97 4.17 -5.25
CA GLY A 36 6.75 3.57 -6.34
C GLY A 36 6.12 2.36 -7.02
N PHE A 37 4.79 2.22 -6.98
CA PHE A 37 4.05 1.29 -7.83
C PHE A 37 3.67 1.96 -9.16
N SER A 38 3.65 1.17 -10.23
CA SER A 38 3.32 1.65 -11.57
C SER A 38 1.86 2.10 -11.70
N ASN A 39 0.95 1.49 -10.94
CA ASN A 39 -0.47 1.85 -10.93
C ASN A 39 -1.17 1.38 -9.64
N HIS A 40 -2.40 1.85 -9.45
CA HIS A 40 -3.21 1.55 -8.27
C HIS A 40 -3.63 0.08 -8.15
N SER A 41 -3.82 -0.63 -9.26
CA SER A 41 -4.19 -2.05 -9.26
C SER A 41 -3.06 -2.92 -8.70
N HIS A 42 -1.82 -2.64 -9.11
CA HIS A 42 -0.63 -3.34 -8.62
C HIS A 42 -0.45 -3.12 -7.11
N LEU A 43 -0.57 -1.86 -6.65
CA LEU A 43 -0.58 -1.55 -5.21
C LEU A 43 -1.69 -2.33 -4.49
N SER A 44 -2.92 -2.31 -5.02
CA SER A 44 -4.08 -2.96 -4.38
C SER A 44 -3.89 -4.45 -4.19
N SER A 45 -3.32 -5.14 -5.19
CA SER A 45 -3.02 -6.57 -5.08
C SER A 45 -1.98 -6.87 -4.00
N HIS A 46 -0.93 -6.05 -3.89
CA HIS A 46 0.09 -6.24 -2.83
C HIS A 46 -0.44 -5.91 -1.44
N VAL A 47 -1.22 -4.84 -1.31
CA VAL A 47 -1.89 -4.48 -0.05
C VAL A 47 -2.78 -5.63 0.41
N ARG A 48 -3.64 -6.16 -0.47
CA ARG A 48 -4.52 -7.29 -0.12
C ARG A 48 -3.72 -8.55 0.24
N ARG A 49 -2.65 -8.83 -0.50
CA ARG A 49 -1.80 -10.01 -0.27
C ARG A 49 -1.00 -9.93 1.04
N LEU A 50 -0.48 -8.75 1.40
CA LEU A 50 0.41 -8.59 2.55
C LEU A 50 -0.33 -8.19 3.84
N LEU A 51 -1.39 -7.39 3.74
CA LEU A 51 -2.14 -6.87 4.89
C LEU A 51 -3.50 -7.56 5.10
N GLY A 52 -3.95 -8.39 4.15
CA GLY A 52 -5.23 -9.10 4.24
C GLY A 52 -6.48 -8.23 4.05
N VAL A 53 -6.32 -6.91 3.87
CA VAL A 53 -7.42 -5.95 3.73
C VAL A 53 -7.30 -5.14 2.45
N SER A 54 -8.40 -4.53 2.00
CA SER A 54 -8.38 -3.67 0.81
C SER A 54 -7.89 -2.26 1.14
N PRO A 55 -7.28 -1.53 0.17
CA PRO A 55 -6.89 -0.14 0.35
C PRO A 55 -8.04 0.78 0.82
N GLY A 56 -9.27 0.52 0.35
CA GLY A 56 -10.45 1.27 0.78
C GLY A 56 -10.86 0.97 2.24
N ALA A 57 -10.59 -0.23 2.74
CA ALA A 57 -10.78 -0.55 4.16
C ALA A 57 -9.79 0.22 5.04
N LEU A 58 -8.51 0.27 4.66
CA LEU A 58 -7.48 1.04 5.36
C LEU A 58 -7.84 2.53 5.45
N ARG A 59 -8.38 3.10 4.37
CA ARG A 59 -8.86 4.49 4.35
C ARG A 59 -10.02 4.74 5.30
N ARG A 60 -10.95 3.78 5.41
CA ARG A 60 -12.10 3.91 6.30
C ARG A 60 -11.67 3.76 7.77
N GLU A 61 -10.66 2.94 8.03
CA GLU A 61 -10.11 2.74 9.38
C GLU A 61 -9.43 4.00 9.92
N GLY A 62 -8.64 4.71 9.11
CA GLY A 62 -7.97 5.96 9.52
C GLY A 62 -8.90 7.17 9.71
N ARG A 63 -10.15 7.11 9.21
CA ARG A 63 -11.17 8.17 9.39
C ARG A 63 -12.07 7.95 10.61
N ARG A 64 -11.78 6.93 11.43
CA ARG A 64 -12.46 6.70 12.71
C ARG A 64 -11.73 7.44 13.82
#